data_AF-A0A498GFS6-F1
#
_entry.id   AF-A0A498GFS6-F1
#
_cell.length_a   1.000
_cell.length_b   1.000
_cell.length_c   1.000
_cell.angle_alpha   90.00
_cell.angle_beta   90.00
_cell.angle_gamma   90.00
#
_symmetry.space_group_name_H-M   'P 1'
#
loop_
_entity.id
_entity.type
_entity.pdbx_description
1 polymer ?
#
loop_
_entity_poly.entity_id
_entity_poly.type
_entity_poly.pdbx_seq_one_letter_code
_entity_poly.pdbx_strand_id
1 'polypeptide(L)'
;MRNEARAAERGQTSPIVALVALFAVCAGLSLYATTLGAVTPSETTNELAEPTLDRVYGEIHGGGVVSPVSLVRADRVAPEGYRVAVVLTTSDARWTNGRQPPRDAGIDADSAARPVSVAMGDGDVEWGQLRVWVWR
;
A
#
# COMPACT_ATOMS: atom_id res chain seq x y z
N MET A 1 15.74 56.83 -37.41
CA MET A 1 16.57 55.81 -36.75
C MET A 1 15.74 55.13 -35.68
N ARG A 2 15.73 53.80 -35.72
CA ARG A 2 14.92 52.85 -34.94
C ARG A 2 15.76 52.36 -33.75
N ASN A 3 15.08 51.92 -32.68
CA ASN A 3 15.59 51.20 -31.49
C ASN A 3 16.03 52.16 -30.34
N GLU A 4 15.70 51.98 -29.05
CA GLU A 4 15.62 50.73 -28.28
C GLU A 4 14.56 50.71 -27.16
N ALA A 5 13.94 49.53 -27.04
CA ALA A 5 13.50 48.87 -25.82
C ALA A 5 12.27 49.40 -25.05
N ARG A 6 11.11 48.93 -25.52
CA ARG A 6 10.04 48.42 -24.63
C ARG A 6 10.62 47.33 -23.70
N ALA A 7 11.34 47.72 -22.66
CA ALA A 7 11.85 46.81 -21.62
C ALA A 7 11.09 46.94 -20.29
N ALA A 8 9.96 47.64 -20.26
CA ALA A 8 9.21 47.90 -19.03
C ALA A 8 8.01 46.97 -18.80
N GLU A 9 7.88 45.87 -19.57
CA GLU A 9 6.65 45.04 -19.54
C GLU A 9 6.89 43.54 -19.31
N ARG A 10 8.12 43.11 -18.97
CA ARG A 10 8.42 41.69 -18.72
C ARG A 10 9.33 41.54 -17.50
N GLY A 11 8.79 41.02 -16.40
CA GLY A 11 9.61 40.31 -15.42
C GLY A 11 9.45 40.65 -13.94
N GLN A 12 8.61 41.60 -13.54
CA GLN A 12 8.24 41.72 -12.11
C GLN A 12 6.90 41.01 -11.90
N THR A 13 6.95 39.69 -11.75
CA THR A 13 5.95 39.03 -10.92
C THR A 13 5.95 39.77 -9.59
N SER A 14 4.89 40.54 -9.31
CA SER A 14 4.75 41.24 -8.03
C SER A 14 5.06 40.22 -6.92
N PRO A 15 5.86 40.55 -5.90
CA PRO A 15 6.18 39.62 -4.81
C PRO A 15 4.94 38.90 -4.26
N ILE A 16 3.78 39.57 -4.30
CA ILE A 16 2.47 39.02 -3.94
C ILE A 16 2.07 37.86 -4.86
N VAL A 17 2.23 37.99 -6.18
CA VAL A 17 1.90 36.92 -7.14
C VAL A 17 2.76 35.68 -6.89
N ALA A 18 4.04 35.87 -6.57
CA ALA A 18 4.92 34.76 -6.21
C ALA A 18 4.46 34.04 -4.93
N LEU A 19 4.05 34.79 -3.89
CA LEU A 19 3.52 34.23 -2.65
C LEU A 19 2.20 33.48 -2.86
N VAL A 20 1.30 34.02 -3.68
CA VAL A 20 0.03 33.37 -4.03
C VAL A 20 0.28 32.05 -4.78
N ALA A 21 1.22 32.06 -5.73
CA ALA A 21 1.61 30.85 -6.46
C ALA A 21 2.23 29.79 -5.52
N LEU A 22 3.14 30.20 -4.63
CA LEU A 22 3.75 29.30 -3.65
C LEU A 22 2.69 28.71 -2.70
N PHE A 23 1.76 29.53 -2.21
CA PHE A 23 0.64 29.06 -1.40
C PHE A 23 -0.20 28.03 -2.14
N ALA A 24 -0.55 28.28 -3.39
CA ALA A 24 -1.32 27.33 -4.21
C ALA A 24 -0.56 26.00 -4.39
N VAL A 25 0.76 26.04 -4.62
CA VAL A 25 1.60 24.84 -4.72
C VAL A 25 1.66 24.09 -3.38
N CYS A 26 1.89 24.78 -2.27
CA CYS A 26 1.91 24.17 -0.94
C CYS A 26 0.56 23.57 -0.57
N ALA A 27 -0.54 24.26 -0.86
CA ALA A 27 -1.89 23.76 -0.62
C ALA A 27 -2.19 22.52 -1.48
N GLY A 28 -1.82 22.55 -2.77
CA GLY A 28 -1.94 21.40 -3.65
C GLY A 28 -1.12 20.20 -3.17
N LEU A 29 0.12 20.43 -2.71
CA LEU A 29 1.00 19.39 -2.20
C LEU A 29 0.51 18.83 -0.86
N SER A 30 0.01 19.67 0.05
CA SER A 30 -0.60 19.24 1.32
C SER A 30 -1.88 18.45 1.08
N LEU A 31 -2.73 18.88 0.15
CA LEU A 31 -3.94 18.14 -0.22
C LEU A 31 -3.57 16.80 -0.85
N TYR A 32 -2.62 16.79 -1.79
CA TYR A 32 -2.09 15.55 -2.38
C TYR A 32 -1.55 14.61 -1.30
N ALA A 33 -0.66 15.09 -0.43
CA ALA A 33 -0.08 14.30 0.66
C ALA A 33 -1.15 13.80 1.64
N THR A 34 -2.18 14.59 1.94
CA THR A 34 -3.29 14.16 2.80
C THR A 34 -4.13 13.08 2.12
N THR A 35 -4.44 13.23 0.82
CA THR A 35 -5.15 12.20 0.07
C THR A 35 -4.33 10.92 -0.07
N LEU A 36 -3.01 11.06 -0.23
CA LEU A 36 -2.09 9.93 -0.28
C LEU A 36 -2.04 9.23 1.09
N GLY A 37 -1.89 9.98 2.17
CA GLY A 37 -1.92 9.49 3.55
C GLY A 37 -3.24 8.80 3.93
N ALA A 38 -4.35 9.16 3.30
CA ALA A 38 -5.64 8.49 3.50
C ALA A 38 -5.73 7.13 2.78
N VAL A 39 -4.92 6.90 1.72
CA VAL A 39 -4.88 5.64 0.97
C VAL A 39 -3.68 4.76 1.33
N THR A 40 -2.61 5.33 1.87
CA THR A 40 -1.47 4.59 2.43
C THR A 40 -1.72 4.28 3.89
N PRO A 41 -1.68 3.01 4.33
CA PRO A 41 -1.66 2.66 5.75
C PRO A 41 -0.50 3.41 6.44
N SER A 42 -0.73 3.99 7.61
CA SER A 42 0.29 4.75 8.37
C SER A 42 1.57 3.93 8.55
N GLU A 43 2.71 4.52 8.21
CA GLU A 43 4.05 3.90 8.27
C GLU A 43 4.41 3.32 9.66
N THR A 44 3.78 3.79 10.74
CA THR A 44 4.02 3.28 12.11
C THR A 44 3.24 2.02 12.46
N THR A 45 2.18 1.69 11.72
CA THR A 45 1.40 0.50 12.01
C THR A 45 2.14 -0.74 11.48
N ASN A 46 2.80 -0.65 10.32
CA ASN A 46 3.28 -1.78 9.50
C ASN A 46 4.61 -2.44 9.90
N GLU A 47 5.18 -2.10 11.06
CA GLU A 47 6.54 -2.54 11.45
C GLU A 47 6.69 -4.08 11.49
N LEU A 48 5.61 -4.83 11.74
CA LEU A 48 5.63 -6.29 11.83
C LEU A 48 4.95 -6.98 10.64
N ALA A 49 3.90 -6.38 10.08
CA ALA A 49 3.10 -6.97 9.04
C ALA A 49 3.83 -7.02 7.71
N GLU A 50 4.63 -6.01 7.35
CA GLU A 50 5.35 -5.98 6.07
C GLU A 50 6.47 -7.04 5.99
N PRO A 51 7.36 -7.19 7.01
CA PRO A 51 8.30 -8.31 7.05
C PRO A 51 7.61 -9.68 7.12
N THR A 52 6.46 -9.76 7.78
CA THR A 52 5.68 -11.00 7.86
C THR A 52 5.03 -11.32 6.51
N LEU A 53 4.55 -10.32 5.78
CA LEU A 53 4.01 -10.48 4.44
C LEU A 53 5.06 -11.03 3.49
N ASP A 54 6.29 -10.53 3.53
CA ASP A 54 7.37 -11.03 2.68
C ASP A 54 7.75 -12.48 3.00
N ARG A 55 7.78 -12.85 4.28
CA ARG A 55 7.98 -14.26 4.70
C ARG A 55 6.85 -15.16 4.24
N VAL A 56 5.60 -14.73 4.43
CA VAL A 56 4.41 -15.48 3.98
C VAL A 56 4.43 -15.65 2.47
N TYR A 57 4.70 -14.58 1.71
CA TYR A 57 4.80 -14.63 0.26
C TYR A 57 5.89 -15.63 -0.17
N GLY A 58 7.07 -15.57 0.45
CA GLY A 58 8.19 -16.49 0.21
C GLY A 58 7.83 -17.98 0.36
N GLU A 59 7.01 -18.30 1.36
CA GLU A 59 6.61 -19.69 1.67
C GLU A 59 5.48 -20.20 0.74
N ILE A 60 4.57 -19.32 0.31
CA ILE A 60 3.38 -19.74 -0.45
C ILE A 60 3.54 -19.64 -1.97
N HIS A 61 4.55 -18.91 -2.46
CA HIS A 61 4.78 -18.77 -3.89
C HIS A 61 5.56 -19.96 -4.48
N GLY A 62 5.22 -20.35 -5.70
CA GLY A 62 6.03 -21.24 -6.54
C GLY A 62 6.24 -20.57 -7.89
N GLY A 63 7.50 -20.25 -8.24
CA GLY A 63 7.81 -19.62 -9.53
C GLY A 63 7.19 -18.23 -9.73
N GLY A 64 6.90 -17.50 -8.65
CA GLY A 64 6.29 -16.17 -8.70
C GLY A 64 4.76 -16.16 -8.69
N VAL A 65 4.12 -17.33 -8.61
CA VAL A 65 2.67 -17.47 -8.54
C VAL A 65 2.26 -18.05 -7.18
N VAL A 66 1.26 -17.44 -6.54
CA VAL A 66 0.73 -17.87 -5.25
C VAL A 66 -0.36 -18.91 -5.47
N SER A 67 -0.25 -20.08 -4.85
CA SER A 67 -1.33 -21.08 -4.86
C SER A 67 -2.25 -20.91 -3.64
N PRO A 68 -3.57 -20.84 -3.81
CA PRO A 68 -4.51 -20.80 -2.69
C PRO A 68 -4.38 -21.99 -1.73
N VAL A 69 -3.99 -23.17 -2.22
CA VAL A 69 -3.82 -24.39 -1.41
C VAL A 69 -2.61 -24.27 -0.47
N SER A 70 -1.61 -23.47 -0.85
CA SER A 70 -0.40 -23.25 -0.04
C SER A 70 -0.64 -22.31 1.15
N LEU A 71 -1.79 -21.64 1.25
CA LEU A 71 -2.10 -20.71 2.35
C LEU A 71 -2.01 -21.36 3.73
N VAL A 72 -2.22 -22.67 3.84
CA VAL A 72 -2.07 -23.43 5.10
C VAL A 72 -0.63 -23.39 5.63
N ARG A 73 0.37 -23.21 4.75
CA ARG A 73 1.79 -23.12 5.14
C ARG A 73 2.16 -21.76 5.74
N ALA A 74 1.35 -20.72 5.51
CA ALA A 74 1.60 -19.38 6.02
C ALA A 74 1.70 -19.33 7.57
N ASP A 75 1.02 -20.25 8.26
CA ASP A 75 1.08 -20.36 9.73
C ASP A 75 2.48 -20.73 10.25
N ARG A 76 3.36 -21.32 9.42
CA ARG A 76 4.73 -21.70 9.82
C ARG A 76 5.69 -20.52 9.91
N VAL A 77 5.35 -19.40 9.28
CA VAL A 77 6.20 -18.21 9.17
C VAL A 77 5.71 -17.07 10.07
N ALA A 78 4.73 -17.36 10.93
CA ALA A 78 4.24 -16.43 11.93
C ALA A 78 5.34 -16.06 12.95
N PRO A 79 5.49 -14.77 13.31
CA PRO A 79 6.40 -14.37 14.38
C PRO A 79 6.04 -15.04 15.72
N GLU A 80 7.06 -15.36 16.52
CA GLU A 80 6.84 -15.97 17.85
C GLU A 80 6.02 -15.05 18.76
N GLY A 81 4.97 -15.61 19.37
CA GLY A 81 4.08 -14.86 20.26
C GLY A 81 3.08 -13.94 19.55
N TYR A 82 2.96 -14.04 18.22
CA TYR A 82 1.96 -13.33 17.42
C TYR A 82 1.04 -14.30 16.68
N ARG A 83 -0.16 -13.82 16.36
CA ARG A 83 -1.13 -14.48 15.48
C ARG A 83 -1.13 -13.77 14.14
N VAL A 84 -1.26 -14.56 13.07
CA VAL A 84 -1.25 -14.06 11.70
C VAL A 84 -2.52 -14.52 10.98
N ALA A 85 -3.28 -13.59 10.41
CA ALA A 85 -4.34 -13.91 9.45
C ALA A 85 -3.83 -13.58 8.06
N VAL A 86 -4.05 -14.50 7.13
CA VAL A 86 -3.72 -14.30 5.73
C VAL A 86 -4.97 -14.45 4.91
N VAL A 87 -5.23 -13.49 4.05
CA VAL A 87 -6.33 -13.51 3.10
C VAL A 87 -5.78 -13.28 1.71
N LEU A 88 -6.15 -14.15 0.79
CA LEU A 88 -5.89 -13.98 -0.63
C LEU A 88 -7.23 -13.69 -1.33
N THR A 89 -7.30 -12.60 -2.07
CA THR A 89 -8.49 -12.21 -2.85
C THR A 89 -8.14 -12.04 -4.31
N THR A 90 -8.99 -12.56 -5.18
CA THR A 90 -9.04 -12.28 -6.63
C THR A 90 -10.35 -11.54 -6.92
N SER A 91 -10.67 -11.32 -8.20
CA SER A 91 -11.96 -10.70 -8.54
C SER A 91 -13.14 -11.62 -8.20
N ASP A 92 -12.96 -12.93 -8.36
CA ASP A 92 -14.03 -13.92 -8.25
C ASP A 92 -13.97 -14.77 -6.97
N ALA A 93 -12.84 -14.79 -6.27
CA ALA A 93 -12.64 -15.71 -5.15
C ALA A 93 -11.83 -15.13 -3.99
N ARG A 94 -12.07 -15.69 -2.80
CA ARG A 94 -11.40 -15.33 -1.55
C ARG A 94 -11.01 -16.58 -0.77
N TRP A 95 -9.76 -16.64 -0.36
CA TRP A 95 -9.20 -17.69 0.47
C TRP A 95 -8.59 -17.12 1.74
N THR A 96 -8.56 -17.92 2.81
CA THR A 96 -8.01 -17.56 4.11
C THR A 96 -7.25 -18.74 4.71
N ASN A 97 -6.27 -18.47 5.57
CA ASN A 97 -5.69 -19.49 6.45
C ASN A 97 -6.63 -19.92 7.60
N GLY A 98 -7.88 -19.44 7.61
CA GLY A 98 -8.89 -19.77 8.61
C GLY A 98 -8.85 -18.89 9.86
N ARG A 99 -7.85 -18.00 9.96
CA ARG A 99 -7.76 -17.01 11.04
C ARG A 99 -8.42 -15.72 10.60
N GLN A 100 -9.15 -15.10 11.52
CA GLN A 100 -9.81 -13.82 11.30
C GLN A 100 -9.12 -12.76 12.15
N PRO A 101 -8.79 -11.58 11.58
CA PRO A 101 -8.26 -10.48 12.38
C PRO A 101 -9.29 -10.05 13.43
N PRO A 102 -8.84 -9.61 14.62
CA PRO A 102 -9.73 -9.08 15.64
C PRO A 102 -10.52 -7.88 15.07
N ARG A 103 -11.82 -7.84 15.37
CA ARG A 103 -12.72 -6.77 14.93
C ARG A 103 -12.92 -5.70 16.01
N ASP A 104 -12.43 -5.97 17.21
CA ASP A 104 -12.59 -5.08 18.36
C ASP A 104 -11.54 -3.99 18.32
N ALA A 105 -11.98 -2.73 18.50
CA ALA A 105 -11.13 -1.54 18.43
C ALA A 105 -10.05 -1.45 19.54
N GLY A 106 -9.94 -2.45 20.41
CA GLY A 106 -8.97 -2.49 21.51
C GLY A 106 -7.75 -3.39 21.28
N ILE A 107 -7.67 -4.09 20.13
CA ILE A 107 -6.47 -4.86 19.75
C ILE A 107 -5.81 -4.17 18.57
N ASP A 108 -4.61 -3.66 18.77
CA ASP A 108 -3.76 -3.14 17.70
C ASP A 108 -3.35 -4.32 16.80
N ALA A 109 -4.03 -4.42 15.66
CA ALA A 109 -3.71 -5.36 14.60
C ALA A 109 -2.99 -4.61 13.49
N ASP A 110 -1.75 -5.01 13.25
CA ASP A 110 -0.95 -4.54 12.13
C ASP A 110 -1.42 -5.24 10.85
N SER A 111 -1.40 -4.55 9.70
CA SER A 111 -1.78 -5.15 8.41
C SER A 111 -0.99 -4.63 7.22
N ALA A 112 -0.58 -5.55 6.34
CA ALA A 112 0.09 -5.23 5.08
C ALA A 112 -0.60 -5.93 3.91
N ALA A 113 -0.55 -5.33 2.71
CA ALA A 113 -1.14 -5.91 1.51
C ALA A 113 -0.23 -5.77 0.29
N ARG A 114 -0.23 -6.78 -0.58
CA ARG A 114 0.60 -6.84 -1.79
C ARG A 114 -0.18 -7.41 -2.97
N PRO A 115 -0.11 -6.79 -4.16
CA PRO A 115 -0.64 -7.39 -5.38
C PRO A 115 0.19 -8.61 -5.78
N VAL A 116 -0.47 -9.71 -6.12
CA VAL A 116 0.17 -10.99 -6.45
C VAL A 116 -0.53 -11.67 -7.62
N SER A 117 0.19 -12.50 -8.35
CA SER A 117 -0.38 -13.43 -9.31
C SER A 117 -0.83 -14.69 -8.58
N VAL A 118 -2.09 -15.09 -8.77
CA VAL A 118 -2.72 -16.23 -8.11
C VAL A 118 -2.93 -17.35 -9.11
N ALA A 119 -2.46 -18.54 -8.78
CA ALA A 119 -2.75 -19.74 -9.56
C ALA A 119 -4.21 -20.13 -9.33
N MET A 120 -4.97 -20.07 -10.42
CA MET A 120 -6.32 -20.61 -10.50
C MET A 120 -6.23 -22.09 -10.91
N GLY A 121 -7.37 -22.79 -10.88
CA GLY A 121 -7.45 -24.16 -11.40
C GLY A 121 -6.98 -24.24 -12.85
N ASP A 122 -6.63 -25.45 -13.30
CA ASP A 122 -6.33 -25.74 -14.71
C ASP A 122 -5.16 -24.96 -15.34
N GLY A 123 -4.30 -24.33 -14.52
CA GLY A 123 -3.11 -23.61 -14.98
C GLY A 123 -3.33 -22.14 -15.30
N ASP A 124 -4.53 -21.62 -15.05
CA ASP A 124 -4.86 -20.21 -15.20
C ASP A 124 -4.20 -19.37 -14.11
N VAL A 125 -3.89 -18.11 -14.42
CA VAL A 125 -3.30 -17.16 -13.47
C VAL A 125 -4.09 -15.87 -13.48
N GLU A 126 -4.53 -15.43 -12.32
CA GLU A 126 -5.29 -14.19 -12.15
C GLU A 126 -4.55 -13.19 -11.24
N TRP A 127 -4.78 -11.90 -11.45
CA TRP A 127 -4.30 -10.88 -10.53
C TRP A 127 -5.15 -10.84 -9.26
N GLY A 128 -4.48 -10.86 -8.12
CA GLY A 128 -5.10 -10.78 -6.80
C GLY A 128 -4.34 -9.89 -5.83
N GLN A 129 -4.83 -9.89 -4.60
CA GLN A 129 -4.29 -9.17 -3.46
C GLN A 129 -4.07 -10.18 -2.33
N LEU A 130 -2.84 -10.24 -1.85
CA LEU A 130 -2.47 -10.93 -0.63
C LEU A 130 -2.47 -9.91 0.51
N ARG A 131 -3.27 -10.14 1.54
CA ARG A 131 -3.31 -9.30 2.74
C ARG A 131 -2.98 -10.13 3.97
N VAL A 132 -2.15 -9.57 4.83
CA VAL A 132 -1.69 -10.17 6.07
C VAL A 132 -2.06 -9.25 7.22
N TRP A 133 -2.56 -9.82 8.31
CA TRP A 133 -2.73 -9.13 9.59
C TRP A 133 -1.89 -9.83 10.65
N VAL A 134 -1.28 -9.06 11.54
CA VAL A 134 -0.46 -9.55 12.65
C VAL A 134 -0.93 -8.89 13.94
N TRP A 135 -1.20 -9.68 14.97
CA TRP A 135 -1.61 -9.18 16.29
C TRP A 135 -1.14 -10.13 17.40
N ARG A 136 -1.22 -9.71 18.66
CA ARG A 136 -0.81 -10.51 19.83
C ARG A 136 -1.99 -11.18 20.53
#